data_AF-A0A2L2YXH0-F1
#
_entry.id   AF-A0A2L2YXH0-F1
#
_cell.length_a   1.000
_cell.length_b   1.000
_cell.length_c   1.000
_cell.angle_alpha   90.00
_cell.angle_beta   90.00
_cell.angle_gamma   90.00
#
_symmetry.space_group_name_H-M   'P 1'
#
loop_
_entity.id
_entity.type
_entity.pdbx_description
1 polymer ?
#
loop_
_entity_poly.entity_id
_entity_poly.type
_entity_poly.pdbx_seq_one_letter_code
_entity_poly.pdbx_strand_id
1 'polypeptide(L)' 'DECPICLDIILAAQNSQLLTCGHSFHRTCITTCFSQNLSCPVCLQRPCFTSLY' A
#
# COMPACT_ATOMS: atom_id res chain seq x y z
N ASP A 1 2.92 -9.65 9.44
CA ASP A 1 3.39 -8.70 8.42
C ASP A 1 3.52 -7.32 9.03
N GLU A 2 4.61 -6.61 8.75
CA GLU A 2 4.89 -5.26 9.25
C GLU A 2 4.68 -4.25 8.12
N CYS A 3 4.17 -3.06 8.43
CA CYS A 3 3.89 -2.03 7.44
C CYS A 3 5.14 -1.17 7.21
N PRO A 4 5.74 -1.15 6.01
CA PRO A 4 6.96 -0.39 5.77
C PRO A 4 6.76 1.14 5.71
N ILE A 5 5.52 1.62 5.81
CA ILE A 5 5.21 3.06 5.85
C ILE A 5 5.34 3.62 7.26
N CYS A 6 4.76 2.94 8.25
CA CYS A 6 4.78 3.36 9.65
C CYS A 6 5.69 2.51 10.53
N LEU A 7 6.27 1.43 9.99
CA LEU A 7 7.09 0.45 10.68
C LEU A 7 6.37 -0.22 11.86
N ASP A 8 5.04 -0.34 11.75
CA ASP A 8 4.16 -0.91 12.77
C ASP A 8 3.53 -2.22 12.29
N ILE A 9 3.05 -3.04 13.22
CA ILE A 9 2.52 -4.37 12.92
C ILE A 9 1.16 -4.24 12.23
N ILE A 10 1.00 -4.95 11.12
CA ILE A 10 -0.29 -5.08 10.44
C ILE A 10 -1.10 -6.14 11.20
N LEU A 11 -1.93 -5.68 12.14
CA LEU A 11 -2.89 -6.55 12.82
C LEU A 11 -3.97 -6.98 11.82
N ALA A 12 -4.44 -8.23 11.88
CA ALA A 12 -5.55 -8.69 11.04
C ALA A 12 -6.86 -7.88 11.27
N ALA A 13 -7.01 -7.30 12.46
CA ALA A 13 -8.11 -6.38 12.77
C ALA A 13 -7.97 -5.00 12.11
N GLN A 14 -6.73 -4.59 11.79
CA GLN A 14 -6.47 -3.35 11.05
C GLN A 14 -6.57 -3.67 9.56
N ASN A 15 -7.60 -3.12 8.90
CA ASN A 15 -7.82 -3.23 7.47
C ASN A 15 -6.51 -3.03 6.69
N SER A 16 -5.92 -4.12 6.20
CA SER A 16 -4.69 -4.09 5.41
C SER A 16 -5.04 -4.16 3.93
N GLN A 17 -4.23 -3.50 3.12
CA GLN A 17 -4.36 -3.50 1.67
C GLN A 17 -3.10 -4.11 1.07
N LEU A 18 -3.30 -5.19 0.31
CA LEU A 18 -2.28 -5.80 -0.52
C LEU A 18 -2.28 -5.12 -1.89
N LEU A 19 -1.17 -4.49 -2.25
CA LEU A 19 -0.97 -3.94 -3.59
C LEU A 19 -0.71 -5.05 -4.61
N THR A 20 -0.96 -4.76 -5.89
CA THR A 20 -0.66 -5.68 -7.00
C THR A 20 0.83 -6.01 -7.14
N CYS A 21 1.71 -5.20 -6.55
CA CYS A 21 3.14 -5.49 -6.46
C CYS A 21 3.50 -6.50 -5.35
N GLY A 22 2.52 -7.03 -4.61
CA GLY A 22 2.71 -8.02 -3.55
C GLY A 22 3.02 -7.46 -2.16
N HIS A 23 2.95 -6.14 -1.98
CA HIS A 23 3.27 -5.48 -0.71
C HIS A 23 2.00 -5.13 0.08
N SER A 24 1.99 -5.48 1.37
CA SER A 24 0.88 -5.22 2.29
C SER A 24 1.13 -3.99 3.14
N PHE A 25 0.10 -3.17 3.33
CA PHE A 25 0.17 -1.95 4.13
C PHE A 25 -1.12 -1.74 4.92
N HIS A 26 -1.10 -0.90 5.95
CA HIS A 26 -2.35 -0.44 6.55
C HIS A 26 -3.15 0.40 5.55
N ARG A 27 -4.47 0.26 5.56
CA ARG A 27 -5.37 1.00 4.66
C ARG A 27 -5.21 2.52 4.82
N THR A 28 -4.99 2.99 6.03
CA THR A 28 -4.69 4.40 6.32
C THR A 28 -3.37 4.82 5.71
N CYS A 29 -2.30 4.06 5.97
CA CYS A 29 -0.95 4.34 5.45
C CYS A 29 -0.93 4.37 3.93
N ILE A 30 -1.53 3.37 3.27
CA ILE A 30 -1.56 3.32 1.81
C ILE A 30 -2.41 4.46 1.23
N THR A 31 -3.53 4.83 1.87
CA THR A 31 -4.37 5.94 1.42
C THR A 31 -3.61 7.27 1.47
N THR A 32 -2.89 7.54 2.56
CA THR A 32 -2.04 8.74 2.68
C THR A 32 -0.90 8.72 1.67
N CYS A 33 -0.29 7.55 1.47
CA CYS A 33 0.76 7.37 0.50
C CYS A 33 0.26 7.68 -0.92
N PHE A 34 -0.88 7.13 -1.34
CA PHE A 34 -1.51 7.42 -2.64
C PHE A 34 -1.85 8.90 -2.82
N SER A 35 -2.29 9.59 -1.77
CA SER A 35 -2.56 11.03 -1.82
C SER A 35 -1.30 11.86 -2.08
N GLN A 36 -0.12 11.36 -1.70
CA GLN A 36 1.16 12.05 -1.95
C GLN A 36 1.87 11.54 -3.21
N ASN A 37 1.91 10.22 -3.41
CA ASN A 37 2.59 9.51 -4.48
C ASN A 37 1.78 8.27 -4.87
N LEU A 38 1.31 8.21 -6.13
CA LEU A 38 0.58 7.07 -6.71
C LEU A 38 1.47 5.85 -7.00
N SER A 39 2.53 5.62 -6.22
CA SER A 39 3.51 4.57 -6.39
C SER A 39 3.73 3.81 -5.08
N CYS A 40 4.09 2.54 -5.18
CA CYS A 40 4.41 1.74 -3.99
C CYS A 40 5.66 2.32 -3.30
N PRO A 41 5.64 2.60 -1.99
CA PRO A 41 6.80 3.16 -1.29
C PRO A 41 7.96 2.17 -1.14
N VAL A 42 7.74 0.87 -1.38
CA VAL A 42 8.77 -0.18 -1.26
C VAL A 42 9.48 -0.42 -2.59
N CYS A 43 8.73 -0.60 -3.66
CA CYS A 43 9.28 -0.96 -4.97
C CYS A 43 9.19 0.15 -6.02
N LEU A 44 8.58 1.29 -5.68
CA LEU A 44 8.34 2.45 -6.55
C LEU A 44 7.53 2.12 -7.81
N GLN A 45 6.99 0.91 -7.92
CA GLN A 45 6.11 0.52 -9.01
C GLN A 45 4.74 1.13 -8.78
N ARG A 46 4.20 1.78 -9.81
CA ARG A 46 2.80 2.19 -9.81
C ARG A 46 1.98 0.91 -9.83
N PRO A 47 1.07 0.70 -8.87
CA PRO A 47 0.10 -0.37 -8.99
C PRO A 47 -0.59 -0.14 -10.33
N CYS A 48 -0.63 -1.19 -11.16
CA CYS A 48 -1.13 -1.08 -12.51
C CYS A 48 -2.62 -0.75 -12.42
N PHE A 49 -2.95 0.55 -12.43
CA PHE A 49 -4.28 1.05 -12.71
C PHE A 49 -4.47 0.78 -14.20
N THR A 50 -4.82 -0.45 -14.57
CA THR A 50 -5.38 -0.68 -15.89
C THR A 50 -6.72 0.04 -15.92
N SER A 51 -6.69 1.31 -16.34
CA SER A 51 -7.81 1.92 -17.03
C SER A 51 -8.04 1.06 -18.26
N LEU A 52 -8.90 0.05 -18.12
CA LEU A 52 -9.51 -0.57 -19.28
C LEU A 52 -10.35 0.52 -19.94
N TYR A 53 -9.98 0.81 -21.19
CA TYR A 53 -10.65 1.69 -22.13
C TYR A 53 -12.10 1.28 -22.34
#